data_AF-A0A2V9FAA8-F1
#
_entry.id   AF-A0A2V9FAA8-F1
#
_cell.length_a   1.000
_cell.length_b   1.000
_cell.length_c   1.000
_cell.angle_alpha   90.00
_cell.angle_beta   90.00
_cell.angle_gamma   90.00
#
_symmetry.space_group_name_H-M   'P 1'
#
loop_
_entity.id
_entity.type
_entity.pdbx_description
1 polymer ?
#
loop_
_entity_poly.entity_id
_entity_poly.type
_entity_poly.pdbx_seq_one_letter_code
_entity_poly.pdbx_strand_id
1 'polypeptide(L)'
;MIGPSRGGRTLAVVGVRGQPEVYYFGSVGGGIWKTDDAGRTWNPVFDSQPIASIGAIAVAPSDSNVIYAGSGEADMRSSISYGNGMYKSTDGGKTWAHIGLDDSRQIGRILVDPRDPNRVFVAALGHAYGSNQERGVFRSKDGGKSWQKILF
;
A
#
# COMPACT_ATOMS: atom_id res chain seq x y z
N MET A 1 6.33 -25.96 5.85
CA MET A 1 6.83 -24.57 5.75
C MET A 1 5.61 -23.68 5.62
N ILE A 2 5.46 -22.64 6.44
CA ILE A 2 4.36 -21.66 6.40
C ILE A 2 5.01 -20.34 5.96
N GLY A 3 4.54 -19.73 4.88
CA GLY A 3 5.13 -18.51 4.32
C GLY A 3 5.71 -18.68 2.89
N PRO A 4 5.91 -17.57 2.17
CA PRO A 4 6.54 -17.59 0.85
C PRO A 4 8.02 -18.02 0.97
N SER A 5 8.54 -18.75 -0.02
CA SER A 5 9.94 -19.20 -0.04
C SER A 5 10.96 -18.05 -0.07
N ARG A 6 10.52 -16.81 -0.33
CA ARG A 6 11.30 -15.57 -0.29
C ARG A 6 10.50 -14.43 0.35
N GLY A 7 10.39 -14.42 1.68
CA GLY A 7 9.65 -13.40 2.44
C GLY A 7 10.29 -12.01 2.51
N GLY A 8 11.61 -11.91 2.27
CA GLY A 8 12.34 -10.64 2.19
C GLY A 8 12.07 -9.66 3.35
N ARG A 9 12.32 -8.38 3.09
CA ARG A 9 12.02 -7.29 4.02
C ARG A 9 10.60 -6.80 3.79
N THR A 10 9.80 -6.71 4.85
CA THR A 10 8.37 -6.35 4.79
C THR A 10 8.07 -5.25 5.79
N LEU A 11 7.28 -4.25 5.36
CA LEU A 11 6.86 -3.11 6.19
C LEU A 11 5.34 -2.95 6.27
N ALA A 12 4.62 -3.53 5.31
CA ALA A 12 3.18 -3.46 5.24
C ALA A 12 2.57 -4.84 5.48
N VAL A 13 1.73 -4.98 6.50
CA VAL A 13 0.96 -6.20 6.78
C VAL A 13 -0.44 -5.78 7.19
N VAL A 14 -1.45 -6.44 6.64
CA VAL A 14 -2.86 -6.18 6.98
C VAL A 14 -3.69 -7.45 6.90
N GLY A 15 -4.55 -7.68 7.90
CA GLY A 15 -5.59 -8.71 7.87
C GLY A 15 -6.92 -8.15 7.39
N VAL A 16 -7.83 -9.03 6.99
CA VAL A 16 -9.16 -8.63 6.49
C VAL A 16 -10.23 -8.87 7.56
N ARG A 17 -11.00 -7.84 7.89
CA ARG A 17 -12.08 -7.94 8.90
C ARG A 17 -13.13 -8.97 8.45
N GLY A 18 -13.45 -9.90 9.34
CA GLY A 18 -14.42 -10.96 9.07
C GLY A 18 -13.88 -12.12 8.22
N GLN A 19 -12.62 -12.08 7.81
CA GLN A 19 -11.96 -13.13 7.03
C GLN A 19 -10.65 -13.53 7.73
N PRO A 20 -10.71 -14.38 8.77
CA PRO A 20 -9.57 -14.67 9.65
C PRO A 20 -8.43 -15.42 8.96
N GLU A 21 -8.63 -15.92 7.75
CA GLU A 21 -7.60 -16.63 6.97
C GLU A 21 -6.95 -15.75 5.90
N VAL A 22 -7.47 -14.53 5.69
CA VAL A 22 -7.04 -13.65 4.60
C VAL A 22 -6.14 -12.54 5.11
N TYR A 23 -4.93 -12.49 4.56
CA TYR A 23 -3.92 -11.49 4.88
C TYR A 23 -3.19 -11.02 3.63
N TYR A 24 -2.68 -9.80 3.70
CA TYR A 24 -1.79 -9.21 2.71
C TYR A 24 -0.51 -8.77 3.38
N PHE A 25 0.62 -8.94 2.70
CA PHE A 25 1.84 -8.22 3.05
C PHE A 25 2.48 -7.58 1.82
N GLY A 26 3.19 -6.48 2.06
CA GLY A 26 3.94 -5.73 1.05
C GLY A 26 5.42 -5.80 1.35
N SER A 27 6.18 -6.35 0.40
CA SER A 27 7.63 -6.41 0.47
C SER A 27 8.25 -5.12 -0.06
N VAL A 28 9.42 -4.79 0.47
CA VAL A 28 10.21 -3.62 0.07
C VAL A 28 10.76 -3.72 -1.37
N GLY A 29 10.80 -4.93 -1.93
CA GLY A 29 11.25 -5.16 -3.31
C GLY A 29 10.60 -6.37 -3.98
N GLY A 30 9.43 -6.80 -3.48
CA GLY A 30 8.76 -8.02 -3.93
C GLY A 30 7.27 -7.87 -4.16
N GLY A 31 6.74 -6.65 -4.23
CA GLY A 31 5.32 -6.40 -4.46
C GLY A 31 4.43 -6.80 -3.29
N ILE A 32 3.17 -7.06 -3.59
CA ILE A 32 2.14 -7.45 -2.62
C ILE A 32 1.82 -8.93 -2.79
N TRP A 33 1.71 -9.62 -1.65
CA TRP A 33 1.37 -11.02 -1.56
C TRP A 33 0.09 -11.17 -0.75
N LYS A 34 -0.73 -12.15 -1.15
CA LYS A 34 -1.97 -12.52 -0.48
C LYS A 34 -1.91 -13.97 -0.05
N THR A 35 -2.43 -14.24 1.14
CA THR A 35 -2.84 -15.58 1.57
C THR A 35 -4.34 -15.58 1.81
N ASP A 36 -4.97 -16.72 1.57
CA ASP A 36 -6.36 -17.01 1.93
C ASP A 36 -6.49 -18.29 2.77
N ASP A 37 -5.36 -18.83 3.26
CA ASP A 37 -5.29 -20.07 4.03
C ASP A 37 -4.49 -19.91 5.33
N ALA A 38 -4.57 -18.73 5.94
CA ALA A 38 -3.88 -18.35 7.16
C ALA A 38 -2.34 -18.42 7.08
N GLY A 39 -1.80 -18.08 5.90
CA GLY A 39 -0.37 -17.95 5.65
C GLY A 39 0.33 -19.24 5.26
N ARG A 40 -0.39 -20.33 5.02
CA ARG A 40 0.21 -21.60 4.56
C ARG A 40 0.75 -21.44 3.14
N THR A 41 -0.01 -20.80 2.26
CA THR A 41 0.39 -20.43 0.91
C THR A 41 0.25 -18.92 0.69
N TRP A 42 1.09 -18.40 -0.21
CA TRP A 42 1.13 -16.98 -0.56
C TRP A 42 1.22 -16.83 -2.07
N ASN A 43 0.32 -16.02 -2.62
CA ASN A 43 0.22 -15.74 -4.04
C ASN A 43 0.62 -14.28 -4.29
N PRO A 44 1.46 -14.00 -5.30
CA PRO A 44 1.74 -12.62 -5.68
C PRO A 44 0.49 -12.01 -6.33
N VAL A 45 0.15 -10.79 -5.95
CA VAL A 45 -1.04 -10.09 -6.44
C VAL A 45 -0.72 -8.73 -7.05
N PHE A 46 0.57 -8.41 -7.24
CA PHE A 46 1.02 -7.09 -7.72
C PHE A 46 2.03 -7.15 -8.87
N ASP A 47 2.33 -8.35 -9.39
CA ASP A 47 3.42 -8.59 -10.37
C ASP A 47 3.19 -7.92 -11.73
N SER A 48 1.96 -7.49 -12.03
CA SER A 48 1.64 -6.73 -13.24
C SER A 48 2.01 -5.26 -13.17
N GLN A 49 2.45 -4.77 -12.00
CA GLN A 49 2.75 -3.36 -11.78
C GLN A 49 4.25 -3.06 -11.98
N PRO A 50 4.61 -1.85 -12.43
CA PRO A 50 6.00 -1.49 -12.73
C PRO A 50 6.86 -1.22 -11.47
N ILE A 51 6.29 -1.36 -10.27
CA ILE A 51 6.95 -1.09 -9.00
C ILE A 51 6.81 -2.29 -8.06
N ALA A 52 7.90 -2.62 -7.37
CA ALA A 52 7.91 -3.74 -6.42
C ALA A 52 8.11 -3.28 -4.96
N SER A 53 8.40 -2.00 -4.74
CA SER A 53 8.59 -1.46 -3.40
C SER A 53 7.26 -1.04 -2.79
N ILE A 54 6.89 -1.65 -1.67
CA ILE A 54 5.64 -1.37 -0.95
C ILE A 54 5.96 -0.82 0.43
N GLY A 55 5.42 0.37 0.73
CA GLY A 55 5.56 1.03 2.03
C GLY A 55 4.34 0.89 2.92
N ALA A 56 3.13 0.81 2.33
CA ALA A 56 1.89 0.70 3.08
C ALA A 56 0.81 -0.08 2.31
N ILE A 57 -0.05 -0.77 3.04
CA ILE A 57 -1.27 -1.40 2.52
C ILE A 57 -2.40 -1.14 3.52
N ALA A 58 -3.59 -0.84 3.02
CA ALA A 58 -4.81 -0.76 3.83
C ALA A 58 -5.99 -1.40 3.10
N VAL A 59 -6.76 -2.21 3.83
CA VAL A 59 -8.05 -2.75 3.37
C VAL A 59 -9.15 -1.87 3.94
N ALA A 60 -10.12 -1.48 3.13
CA ALA A 60 -11.22 -0.64 3.58
C ALA A 60 -12.12 -1.41 4.57
N PRO A 61 -12.41 -0.88 5.78
CA PRO A 61 -13.23 -1.60 6.77
C PRO A 61 -14.69 -1.79 6.34
N SER A 62 -15.20 -0.93 5.46
CA SER A 62 -16.57 -0.96 4.94
C SER A 62 -16.75 -1.87 3.73
N ASP A 63 -15.66 -2.23 3.03
CA ASP A 63 -15.67 -3.10 1.86
C ASP A 63 -14.30 -3.77 1.68
N SER A 64 -14.21 -5.06 2.02
CA SER A 64 -12.95 -5.82 1.96
C SER A 64 -12.39 -6.01 0.54
N ASN A 65 -13.17 -5.73 -0.51
CA ASN A 65 -12.66 -5.77 -1.88
C ASN A 65 -11.82 -4.53 -2.21
N VAL A 66 -12.01 -3.43 -1.48
CA VAL A 66 -11.26 -2.19 -1.70
C VAL A 66 -9.97 -2.22 -0.90
N ILE A 67 -8.86 -2.21 -1.63
CA ILE A 67 -7.51 -2.21 -1.05
C ILE A 67 -6.74 -1.04 -1.64
N TYR A 68 -6.06 -0.31 -0.77
CA TYR A 68 -5.11 0.73 -1.17
C TYR A 68 -3.70 0.25 -0.87
N ALA A 69 -2.79 0.50 -1.81
CA ALA A 69 -1.38 0.26 -1.65
C ALA A 69 -0.59 1.52 -1.93
N GLY A 70 0.41 1.78 -1.09
CA GLY A 70 1.34 2.88 -1.20
C GLY A 70 2.71 2.31 -1.49
N SER A 71 3.29 2.73 -2.60
CA SER A 71 4.61 2.27 -3.00
C SER A 71 5.72 3.06 -2.30
N GLY A 72 6.89 2.42 -2.23
CA GLY A 72 8.12 2.99 -1.72
C GLY A 72 8.35 2.78 -0.24
N GLU A 73 9.53 2.30 0.07
CA GLU A 73 9.94 1.94 1.41
C GLU A 73 9.98 3.14 2.36
N ALA A 74 9.18 3.09 3.42
CA ALA A 74 9.06 4.17 4.39
C ALA A 74 10.00 4.05 5.61
N ASP A 75 10.77 2.97 5.70
CA ASP A 75 11.74 2.72 6.77
C ASP A 75 13.14 3.15 6.31
N MET A 76 13.48 4.40 6.61
CA MET A 76 14.67 5.10 6.12
C MET A 76 15.96 4.53 6.73
N ARG A 77 16.86 4.07 5.84
CA ARG A 77 18.16 3.46 6.20
C ARG A 77 19.20 3.72 5.11
N SER A 78 20.35 3.06 5.15
CA SER A 78 21.44 3.27 4.18
C SER A 78 21.09 2.90 2.73
N SER A 79 20.12 2.01 2.51
CA SER A 79 19.59 1.67 1.19
C SER A 79 18.08 1.48 1.23
N ILE A 80 17.38 2.31 0.46
CA ILE A 80 15.91 2.25 0.31
C ILE A 80 15.51 2.25 -1.15
N SER A 81 14.42 1.54 -1.45
CA SER A 81 13.79 1.58 -2.76
C SER A 81 12.66 2.60 -2.78
N TYR A 82 12.67 3.50 -3.76
CA TYR A 82 11.56 4.43 -3.96
C TYR A 82 10.37 3.72 -4.61
N GLY A 83 9.20 4.35 -4.46
CA GLY A 83 7.97 4.02 -5.15
C GLY A 83 7.55 5.13 -6.12
N ASN A 84 6.38 4.94 -6.72
CA ASN A 84 5.77 5.84 -7.70
C ASN A 84 4.31 6.19 -7.32
N GLY A 85 4.01 6.27 -6.02
CA GLY A 85 2.71 6.73 -5.53
C GLY A 85 1.75 5.61 -5.11
N MET A 86 0.46 5.85 -5.36
CA MET A 86 -0.66 5.10 -4.80
C MET A 86 -1.32 4.20 -5.84
N TYR A 87 -1.80 3.06 -5.37
CA TYR A 87 -2.58 2.09 -6.13
C TYR A 87 -3.87 1.72 -5.39
N LYS A 88 -4.89 1.35 -6.15
CA LYS A 88 -6.17 0.86 -5.63
C LYS A 88 -6.59 -0.40 -6.36
N SER A 89 -7.06 -1.37 -5.60
CA SER A 89 -7.84 -2.50 -6.08
C SER A 89 -9.28 -2.38 -5.59
N THR A 90 -10.23 -2.86 -6.39
CA THR A 90 -11.65 -2.97 -6.03
C THR A 90 -12.17 -4.41 -6.14
N ASP A 91 -11.26 -5.38 -6.27
CA ASP A 91 -11.56 -6.80 -6.47
C ASP A 91 -10.71 -7.72 -5.58
N GLY A 92 -10.28 -7.21 -4.42
CA GLY A 92 -9.51 -7.96 -3.44
C GLY A 92 -8.06 -8.22 -3.85
N GLY A 93 -7.50 -7.35 -4.69
CA GLY A 93 -6.12 -7.39 -5.15
C GLY A 93 -5.90 -8.14 -6.47
N LYS A 94 -6.95 -8.54 -7.20
CA LYS A 94 -6.78 -9.24 -8.48
C LYS A 94 -6.31 -8.27 -9.57
N THR A 95 -6.84 -7.05 -9.56
CA THR A 95 -6.41 -5.95 -10.43
C THR A 95 -6.13 -4.70 -9.62
N TRP A 96 -5.23 -3.86 -10.16
CA TRP A 96 -4.79 -2.62 -9.53
C TRP A 96 -4.82 -1.48 -10.53
N ALA A 97 -5.34 -0.34 -10.10
CA ALA A 97 -5.25 0.93 -10.81
C ALA A 97 -4.24 1.83 -10.08
N HIS A 98 -3.34 2.46 -10.84
CA HIS A 98 -2.52 3.55 -10.34
C HIS A 98 -3.38 4.81 -10.17
N ILE A 99 -3.28 5.46 -9.01
CA ILE A 99 -4.20 6.52 -8.58
C ILE A 99 -3.45 7.75 -8.07
N GLY A 100 -2.26 8.04 -8.61
CA GLY A 100 -1.55 9.30 -8.37
C GLY A 100 -0.58 9.29 -7.19
N LEU A 101 -0.16 10.50 -6.77
CA LEU A 101 0.94 10.75 -5.84
C LEU A 101 2.32 10.29 -6.38
N ASP A 102 2.52 10.44 -7.69
CA ASP A 102 3.61 9.80 -8.45
C ASP A 102 5.01 10.09 -7.90
N ASP A 103 5.25 11.31 -7.45
CA ASP A 103 6.56 11.74 -6.92
C ASP A 103 6.66 11.64 -5.39
N SER A 104 5.68 11.02 -4.72
CA SER A 104 5.70 10.89 -3.26
C SER A 104 6.86 10.06 -2.75
N ARG A 105 7.38 9.16 -3.60
CA ARG A 105 8.48 8.19 -3.42
C ARG A 105 8.39 7.24 -2.23
N GLN A 106 7.90 7.66 -1.07
CA GLN A 106 7.80 6.88 0.15
C GLN A 106 6.44 7.11 0.79
N ILE A 107 5.51 6.17 0.58
CA ILE A 107 4.23 6.16 1.29
C ILE A 107 4.37 5.35 2.57
N GLY A 108 4.29 6.02 3.72
CA GLY A 108 4.50 5.37 5.02
C GLY A 108 3.24 4.92 5.72
N ARG A 109 2.08 5.49 5.39
CA ARG A 109 0.83 5.06 6.02
C ARG A 109 -0.40 5.39 5.19
N ILE A 110 -1.39 4.52 5.25
CA ILE A 110 -2.70 4.70 4.62
C ILE A 110 -3.77 4.45 5.68
N LEU A 111 -4.79 5.32 5.74
CA LEU A 111 -5.99 5.13 6.55
C LEU A 111 -7.21 5.30 5.67
N VAL A 112 -8.15 4.36 5.75
CA VAL A 112 -9.43 4.41 5.03
C VAL A 112 -10.54 4.68 6.04
N ASP A 113 -11.46 5.57 5.71
CA ASP A 113 -12.63 5.84 6.54
C ASP A 113 -13.43 4.53 6.73
N PRO A 114 -13.76 4.13 7.96
CA PRO A 114 -14.45 2.87 8.23
C PRO A 114 -15.89 2.82 7.68
N ARG A 115 -16.45 3.96 7.24
CA ARG A 115 -17.82 4.07 6.71
C ARG A 115 -17.87 4.41 5.22
N ASP A 116 -16.74 4.80 4.63
CA ASP A 116 -16.67 5.23 3.23
C ASP A 116 -15.34 4.80 2.61
N PRO A 117 -15.33 3.78 1.73
CA PRO A 117 -14.09 3.26 1.15
C PRO A 117 -13.42 4.24 0.18
N ASN A 118 -14.09 5.34 -0.20
CA ASN A 118 -13.53 6.37 -1.08
C ASN A 118 -12.87 7.53 -0.31
N ARG A 119 -13.09 7.63 1.00
CA ARG A 119 -12.38 8.59 1.84
C ARG A 119 -11.12 7.94 2.41
N VAL A 120 -9.98 8.38 1.90
CA VAL A 120 -8.67 7.82 2.24
C VAL A 120 -7.68 8.93 2.57
N PHE A 121 -6.83 8.68 3.56
CA PHE A 121 -5.75 9.54 4.00
C PHE A 121 -4.41 8.82 3.81
N VAL A 122 -3.41 9.55 3.32
CA VAL A 122 -2.10 9.02 2.99
C VAL A 122 -1.03 9.89 3.62
N ALA A 123 -0.12 9.29 4.37
CA ALA A 123 1.08 9.96 4.87
C ALA A 123 2.25 9.63 3.94
N ALA A 124 2.74 10.65 3.25
CA ALA A 124 3.92 10.57 2.40
C ALA A 124 5.13 11.21 3.09
N LEU A 125 6.25 10.50 3.09
CA LEU A 125 7.53 11.03 3.53
C LEU A 125 8.14 11.96 2.47
N GLY A 126 7.66 11.90 1.22
CA GLY A 126 8.31 12.57 0.10
C GLY A 126 9.68 11.95 -0.17
N HIS A 127 10.55 12.67 -0.86
CA HIS A 127 11.92 12.20 -1.10
C HIS A 127 12.67 12.09 0.24
N ALA A 128 13.17 10.90 0.56
CA ALA A 128 13.86 10.65 1.84
C ALA A 128 15.15 11.48 2.02
N TYR A 129 15.86 11.77 0.93
CA TYR A 129 17.11 12.53 0.93
C TYR A 129 16.93 13.79 0.10
N GLY A 130 16.67 14.92 0.79
CA GLY A 130 16.54 16.23 0.16
C GLY A 130 15.19 16.92 0.42
N SER A 131 15.16 18.21 0.14
CA SER A 131 13.93 19.01 0.16
C SER A 131 13.02 18.61 -0.99
N ASN A 132 11.72 18.55 -0.72
CA ASN A 132 10.69 18.20 -1.69
C ASN A 132 9.32 18.71 -1.20
N GLN A 133 8.34 18.80 -2.09
CA GLN A 133 7.00 19.30 -1.75
C GLN A 133 6.03 18.16 -1.40
N GLU A 134 6.44 16.92 -1.59
CA GLU A 134 5.60 15.74 -1.54
C GLU A 134 5.46 15.18 -0.12
N ARG A 135 6.29 15.63 0.83
CA ARG A 135 6.15 15.29 2.25
C ARG A 135 4.88 15.90 2.84
N GLY A 136 4.05 15.09 3.50
CA GLY A 136 2.87 15.56 4.21
C GLY A 136 1.74 14.53 4.27
N VAL A 137 0.54 15.00 4.63
CA VAL A 137 -0.68 14.19 4.62
C VAL A 137 -1.58 14.61 3.47
N PHE A 138 -1.99 13.63 2.68
CA PHE A 138 -2.91 13.78 1.57
C PHE A 138 -4.24 13.14 1.91
N ARG A 139 -5.33 13.69 1.37
CA ARG A 139 -6.67 13.15 1.48
C ARG A 139 -7.29 13.06 0.10
N SER A 140 -7.94 11.93 -0.16
CA SER A 140 -8.90 11.79 -1.24
C SER A 140 -10.30 11.58 -0.66
N LYS A 141 -11.31 12.09 -1.35
CA LYS A 141 -12.74 11.86 -1.06
C LYS A 141 -13.44 11.06 -2.16
N ASP A 142 -12.71 10.68 -3.21
CA ASP A 142 -13.21 10.05 -4.43
C ASP A 142 -12.46 8.76 -4.77
N GLY A 143 -11.81 8.17 -3.76
CA GLY A 143 -11.13 6.90 -3.86
C GLY A 143 -9.85 6.94 -4.69
N GLY A 144 -9.15 8.07 -4.68
CA GLY A 144 -7.87 8.28 -5.34
C GLY A 144 -7.95 8.92 -6.73
N LYS A 145 -9.12 9.37 -7.19
CA LYS A 145 -9.21 10.12 -8.46
C LYS A 145 -8.60 11.50 -8.33
N SER A 146 -8.68 12.11 -7.14
CA SER A 146 -8.00 13.35 -6.79
C SER A 146 -7.41 13.30 -5.38
N TRP A 147 -6.35 14.07 -5.17
CA TRP A 147 -5.67 14.21 -3.90
C TRP A 147 -5.54 15.67 -3.50
N GLN A 148 -5.82 15.93 -2.22
CA GLN A 148 -5.59 17.22 -1.59
C GLN A 148 -4.54 17.05 -0.50
N LYS A 149 -3.47 17.83 -0.54
CA LYS A 149 -2.54 17.96 0.58
C LYS A 149 -3.20 18.77 1.71
N ILE A 150 -3.32 18.19 2.89
CA ILE A 150 -4.05 18.76 4.03
C ILE A 150 -3.15 19.03 5.25
N LEU A 151 -1.90 18.56 5.25
CA LEU A 151 -0.91 18.84 6.28
C LEU A 151 0.50 18.83 5.66
N PHE A 152 1.37 19.75 6.11
CA PHE A 152 2.78 19.88 5.74
C PHE A 152 3.63 20.09 6.98
#